data_AF-A0A975QPJ2-F1
#
_entry.id   AF-A0A975QPJ2-F1
#
_cell.length_a   1.000
_cell.length_b   1.000
_cell.length_c   1.000
_cell.angle_alpha   90.00
_cell.angle_beta   90.00
_cell.angle_gamma   90.00
#
_symmetry.space_group_name_H-M   'P 1'
#
loop_
_entity.id
_entity.type
_entity.pdbx_description
1 polymer ?
#
loop_
_entity_poly.entity_id
_entity_poly.type
_entity_poly.pdbx_seq_one_letter_code
_entity_poly.pdbx_strand_id
1 'polypeptide(L)'
;MVTLGLNFDILFILIMITFIMIGYITGANVELIKLIKIYIPFIVVFYLGGPISRWIYKSGQFKKLIEKVSFINGMAYFNTFIMFLSTFIAFFGTYLIIGLIIKFVQKRIQSEIVTYKLGKFNNKLGGLIAIIRFYVIISILILPFFILGFTSTNQFSTNLVLKYPPPYTQIGRLVNSSQPVLNASNSLSTFMEVVDVNKLKEYYNVVTDLETTLDGYEQQVDNTCEYTPGTGQYPLLHAYVNDPSQCMSEELSSILPYKGLIMWVSEDDVDLSNLTNDELIEAFNDKYDYIYNHTDDISMKSTLEKAHKSSEIYLVVNKWLKETLGGSYDIANLLNDDNMKTIIDQLVIDHANENTEGLFFELYQLDNDELDQKLVSIGKFVKNYTEIYEPIMNTMPEQLPFKYKLIASTLKNFNFMPPLERTPLMAMYVIDTFKLLDEANMKLMDDEPIYRTLVKIVIPLYLLKPDENGIMQTYTAEDMQDLLTKHCDKNVCSIDDAFNKVIITEDFFIELMYALTDDEDGDIQSYLEYLITDQPDTNRPLMEKEVVDVLEDYFNEMFKNSDDERVQAIKDSLSEVGDVNG
;
A
#
# COMPACT_ATOMS: atom_id res chain seq x y z
N MET A 1 -13.54 -15.50 -22.12
CA MET A 1 -12.12 -15.92 -21.99
C MET A 1 -12.04 -16.91 -20.83
N VAL A 2 -11.69 -18.18 -21.05
CA VAL A 2 -11.50 -19.13 -19.95
C VAL A 2 -10.16 -18.81 -19.29
N THR A 3 -10.19 -17.99 -18.24
CA THR A 3 -9.09 -17.91 -17.29
C THR A 3 -8.95 -19.29 -16.66
N LEU A 4 -7.97 -20.08 -17.13
CA LEU A 4 -7.44 -21.21 -16.36
C LEU A 4 -6.87 -20.61 -15.07
N GLY A 5 -7.74 -20.39 -14.08
CA GLY A 5 -7.38 -19.98 -12.73
C GLY A 5 -6.55 -21.09 -12.13
N LEU A 6 -5.23 -20.99 -12.27
CA LEU A 6 -4.30 -21.98 -11.75
C LEU A 6 -4.36 -21.85 -10.22
N ASN A 7 -5.12 -22.75 -9.59
CA ASN A 7 -5.26 -22.77 -8.14
C ASN A 7 -3.91 -23.15 -7.53
N PHE A 8 -3.17 -22.15 -7.06
CA PHE A 8 -1.83 -22.30 -6.50
C PHE A 8 -1.81 -23.30 -5.35
N ASP A 9 -2.87 -23.44 -4.54
CA ASP A 9 -2.93 -24.39 -3.44
C ASP A 9 -2.91 -25.86 -3.93
N ILE A 10 -3.56 -26.16 -5.07
CA ILE A 10 -3.52 -27.51 -5.67
C ILE A 10 -2.12 -27.85 -6.19
N LEU A 11 -1.50 -26.90 -6.90
CA LEU A 11 -0.12 -27.03 -7.37
C LEU A 11 0.83 -27.26 -6.18
N PHE A 12 0.62 -26.53 -5.09
CA PHE A 12 1.41 -26.60 -3.88
C PHE A 12 1.31 -27.97 -3.20
N ILE A 13 0.10 -28.50 -3.05
CA ILE A 13 -0.15 -29.83 -2.48
C ILE A 13 0.52 -30.91 -3.34
N LEU A 14 0.44 -30.81 -4.66
CA LEU A 14 1.08 -31.76 -5.58
C LEU A 14 2.61 -31.73 -5.47
N ILE A 15 3.20 -30.55 -5.42
CA ILE A 15 4.65 -30.40 -5.21
C ILE A 15 5.03 -30.92 -3.82
N MET A 16 4.22 -30.67 -2.78
CA MET A 16 4.47 -31.14 -1.41
C MET A 16 4.52 -32.66 -1.34
N ILE A 17 3.51 -33.32 -1.89
CA ILE A 17 3.43 -34.79 -1.95
C ILE A 17 4.62 -35.35 -2.72
N THR A 18 5.02 -34.69 -3.81
CA THR A 18 6.20 -35.08 -4.59
C THR A 18 7.47 -34.98 -3.77
N PHE A 19 7.67 -33.89 -3.02
CA PHE A 19 8.82 -33.73 -2.13
C PHE A 19 8.83 -34.75 -0.99
N ILE A 20 7.66 -35.03 -0.38
CA ILE A 20 7.51 -36.06 0.67
C ILE A 20 7.86 -37.44 0.12
N MET A 21 7.33 -37.80 -1.05
CA MET A 21 7.59 -39.08 -1.72
C MET A 21 9.08 -39.23 -2.06
N ILE A 22 9.68 -38.20 -2.65
CA ILE A 22 11.12 -38.18 -2.97
C ILE A 22 11.93 -38.32 -1.68
N GLY A 23 11.61 -37.56 -0.63
CA GLY A 23 12.34 -37.61 0.64
C GLY A 23 12.20 -38.93 1.39
N TYR A 24 11.03 -39.57 1.26
CA TYR A 24 10.79 -40.90 1.80
C TYR A 24 11.61 -41.98 1.07
N ILE A 25 11.80 -41.83 -0.25
CA ILE A 25 12.60 -42.75 -1.09
C ILE A 25 14.11 -42.52 -0.90
N THR A 26 14.56 -41.27 -0.84
CA THR A 26 16.00 -40.93 -0.75
C THR A 26 16.57 -41.05 0.66
N GLY A 27 15.72 -40.98 1.68
CA GLY A 27 16.09 -41.13 3.10
C GLY A 27 16.68 -39.87 3.73
N ALA A 28 16.66 -39.83 5.07
CA ALA A 28 17.01 -38.66 5.88
C ALA A 28 18.38 -38.08 5.60
N ASN A 29 19.40 -38.91 5.39
CA ASN A 29 20.76 -38.44 5.10
C ASN A 29 20.84 -37.60 3.82
N VAL A 30 20.17 -38.04 2.76
CA VAL A 30 20.23 -37.35 1.47
C VAL A 30 19.42 -36.05 1.52
N GLU A 31 18.23 -36.07 2.13
CA GLU A 31 17.42 -34.87 2.27
C GLU A 31 18.00 -33.87 3.27
N LEU A 32 18.66 -34.30 4.34
CA LEU A 32 19.36 -33.42 5.27
C LEU A 32 20.50 -32.69 4.57
N ILE A 33 21.27 -33.39 3.73
CA ILE A 33 22.34 -32.78 2.94
C ILE A 33 21.79 -31.76 1.94
N LYS A 34 20.66 -32.07 1.27
CA LYS A 34 20.01 -31.12 0.35
C LYS A 34 19.44 -29.91 1.08
N LEU A 35 18.87 -30.10 2.28
CA LEU A 35 18.39 -29.01 3.13
C LEU A 35 19.56 -28.12 3.56
N ILE A 36 20.64 -28.69 4.10
CA ILE A 36 21.85 -27.96 4.53
C ILE A 36 22.44 -27.13 3.38
N LYS A 37 22.51 -27.69 2.16
CA LYS A 37 23.00 -26.98 0.97
C LYS A 37 22.19 -25.74 0.64
N ILE A 38 20.90 -25.72 0.93
CA ILE A 38 20.02 -24.58 0.66
C ILE A 38 20.01 -23.62 1.85
N TYR A 39 19.97 -24.15 3.07
CA TYR A 39 19.73 -23.38 4.28
C TYR A 39 20.95 -22.58 4.76
N ILE A 40 22.17 -23.13 4.67
CA ILE A 40 23.37 -22.39 5.10
C ILE A 40 23.63 -21.16 4.22
N PRO A 41 23.49 -21.19 2.88
CA PRO A 41 23.56 -19.97 2.07
C PRO A 41 22.60 -18.87 2.53
N PHE A 42 21.38 -19.21 2.96
CA PHE A 42 20.46 -18.23 3.54
C PHE A 42 20.97 -17.66 4.87
N ILE A 43 21.51 -18.50 5.76
CA ILE A 43 22.11 -18.02 7.02
C ILE A 43 23.30 -17.08 6.74
N VAL A 44 24.16 -17.44 5.78
CA VAL A 44 25.33 -16.63 5.42
C VAL A 44 24.89 -15.30 4.81
N VAL A 45 23.96 -15.31 3.87
CA VAL A 45 23.36 -14.09 3.31
C VAL A 45 22.68 -13.24 4.37
N PHE A 46 22.01 -13.88 5.32
CA PHE A 46 21.36 -13.19 6.44
C PHE A 46 22.37 -12.38 7.26
N TYR A 47 23.49 -13.00 7.67
CA TYR A 47 24.53 -12.30 8.44
C TYR A 47 25.39 -11.35 7.60
N LEU A 48 25.55 -11.63 6.30
CA LEU A 48 26.31 -10.77 5.39
C LEU A 48 25.49 -9.62 4.78
N GLY A 49 24.16 -9.61 4.91
CA GLY A 49 23.30 -8.58 4.33
C GLY A 49 23.69 -7.17 4.75
N GLY A 50 23.87 -6.93 6.05
CA GLY A 50 24.27 -5.62 6.58
C GLY A 50 25.71 -5.20 6.22
N PRO A 51 26.70 -6.11 6.23
CA PRO A 51 28.02 -5.83 5.66
C PRO A 51 28.00 -5.52 4.16
N ILE A 52 27.24 -6.28 3.36
CA ILE A 52 27.11 -6.09 1.90
C ILE A 52 26.46 -4.74 1.60
N SER A 53 25.40 -4.37 2.33
CA SER A 53 24.71 -3.10 2.18
C SER A 53 25.63 -1.90 2.40
N ARG A 54 26.39 -1.93 3.50
CA ARG A 54 27.39 -0.91 3.83
C ARG A 54 28.49 -0.83 2.78
N TRP A 55 28.93 -1.97 2.25
CA TRP A 55 29.96 -2.01 1.21
C TRP A 55 29.49 -1.40 -0.12
N ILE A 56 28.26 -1.72 -0.55
CA ILE A 56 27.67 -1.17 -1.80
C ILE A 56 27.63 0.35 -1.75
N TYR A 57 27.22 0.93 -0.62
CA TYR A 57 27.09 2.38 -0.49
C TYR A 57 28.42 3.10 -0.24
N LYS A 58 29.27 2.60 0.67
CA LYS A 58 30.55 3.27 0.98
C LYS A 58 31.59 3.12 -0.11
N SER A 59 31.47 2.11 -0.97
CA SER A 59 32.48 1.86 -2.00
C SER A 59 32.28 2.77 -3.21
N GLY A 60 32.80 4.00 -3.13
CA GLY A 60 32.84 4.92 -4.26
C GLY A 60 33.58 4.35 -5.49
N GLN A 61 34.49 3.39 -5.30
CA GLN A 61 35.13 2.68 -6.41
C GLN A 61 34.19 1.68 -7.10
N PHE A 62 33.31 1.02 -6.34
CA PHE A 62 32.34 0.09 -6.89
C PHE A 62 31.20 0.83 -7.61
N LYS A 63 30.71 1.93 -7.04
CA LYS A 63 29.75 2.83 -7.68
C LYS A 63 30.30 3.32 -9.04
N LYS A 64 31.53 3.85 -9.06
CA LYS A 64 32.23 4.26 -10.30
C LYS A 64 32.49 3.11 -11.30
N LEU A 65 32.57 1.87 -10.84
CA LEU A 65 32.78 0.70 -11.71
C LEU A 65 31.47 0.24 -12.36
N ILE A 66 30.35 0.34 -11.63
CA ILE A 66 29.02 -0.01 -12.12
C ILE A 66 28.42 1.11 -12.96
N GLU A 67 28.65 2.38 -12.63
CA GLU A 67 28.24 3.55 -13.44
C GLU A 67 28.87 3.54 -14.85
N LYS A 68 30.01 2.85 -15.03
CA LYS A 68 30.60 2.61 -16.36
C LYS A 68 29.79 1.65 -17.23
N VAL A 69 28.86 0.90 -16.66
CA VAL A 69 28.00 -0.04 -17.37
C VAL A 69 26.74 0.71 -17.81
N SER A 70 26.67 1.07 -19.09
CA SER A 70 25.66 1.97 -19.65
C SER A 70 24.21 1.54 -19.44
N PHE A 71 23.92 0.22 -19.36
CA PHE A 71 22.55 -0.26 -19.11
C PHE A 71 22.13 -0.17 -17.63
N ILE A 72 23.08 -0.03 -16.70
CA ILE A 72 22.80 0.05 -15.26
C ILE A 72 22.69 1.50 -14.81
N ASN A 73 23.44 2.41 -15.45
CA ASN A 73 23.58 3.83 -15.07
C ASN A 73 22.31 4.71 -15.25
N GLY A 74 21.17 4.13 -15.60
CA GLY A 74 19.88 4.83 -15.75
C GLY A 74 18.70 4.10 -15.10
N MET A 75 18.95 3.11 -14.23
CA MET A 75 17.89 2.42 -13.51
C MET A 75 17.46 3.23 -12.28
N ALA A 76 16.16 3.49 -12.17
CA ALA A 76 15.53 4.17 -11.03
C ALA A 76 15.88 3.53 -9.66
N TYR A 77 15.95 2.20 -9.61
CA TYR A 77 16.23 1.43 -8.40
C TYR A 77 17.65 0.84 -8.40
N PHE A 78 18.64 1.69 -8.69
CA PHE A 78 20.04 1.29 -8.87
C PHE A 78 20.62 0.58 -7.65
N ASN A 79 20.49 1.15 -6.46
CA ASN A 79 21.11 0.60 -5.25
C ASN A 79 20.42 -0.70 -4.81
N THR A 80 19.10 -0.76 -4.95
CA THR A 80 18.25 -1.93 -4.70
C THR A 80 18.65 -3.08 -5.61
N PHE A 81 18.83 -2.81 -6.90
CA PHE A 81 19.26 -3.80 -7.88
C PHE A 81 20.65 -4.37 -7.54
N ILE A 82 21.61 -3.51 -7.21
CA ILE A 82 22.97 -3.92 -6.85
C ILE A 82 22.99 -4.74 -5.56
N MET A 83 22.15 -4.38 -4.60
CA MET A 83 21.99 -5.18 -3.39
C MET A 83 21.43 -6.56 -3.70
N PHE A 84 20.39 -6.64 -4.53
CA PHE A 84 19.83 -7.93 -4.95
C PHE A 84 20.89 -8.79 -5.64
N LEU A 85 21.66 -8.20 -6.55
CA LEU A 85 22.74 -8.86 -7.28
C LEU A 85 23.86 -9.35 -6.34
N SER A 86 24.29 -8.51 -5.41
CA SER A 86 25.38 -8.85 -4.45
C SER A 86 24.93 -9.94 -3.48
N THR A 87 23.68 -9.87 -3.04
CA THR A 87 23.04 -10.90 -2.21
C THR A 87 22.93 -12.22 -2.96
N PHE A 88 22.56 -12.18 -4.24
CA PHE A 88 22.51 -13.35 -5.11
C PHE A 88 23.90 -13.96 -5.34
N ILE A 89 24.93 -13.14 -5.57
CA ILE A 89 26.32 -13.59 -5.72
C ILE A 89 26.80 -14.26 -4.43
N ALA A 90 26.54 -13.65 -3.26
CA ALA A 90 26.90 -14.22 -1.97
C ALA A 90 26.17 -15.54 -1.70
N PHE A 91 24.88 -15.61 -2.03
CA PHE A 91 24.07 -16.84 -1.94
C PHE A 91 24.67 -17.94 -2.81
N PHE A 92 24.87 -17.65 -4.10
CA PHE A 92 25.34 -18.63 -5.08
C PHE A 92 26.77 -19.08 -4.78
N GLY A 93 27.65 -18.15 -4.41
CA GLY A 93 29.01 -18.44 -3.98
C GLY A 93 29.03 -19.37 -2.76
N THR A 94 28.23 -19.07 -1.74
CA THR A 94 28.11 -19.91 -0.55
C THR A 94 27.55 -21.29 -0.89
N TYR A 95 26.53 -21.35 -1.75
CA TYR A 95 25.95 -22.59 -2.22
C TYR A 95 27.00 -23.48 -2.92
N LEU A 96 27.83 -22.91 -3.80
CA LEU A 96 28.92 -23.62 -4.46
C LEU A 96 29.99 -24.11 -3.48
N ILE A 97 30.43 -23.25 -2.56
CA ILE A 97 31.45 -23.60 -1.55
C ILE A 97 30.97 -24.77 -0.69
N ILE A 98 29.73 -24.73 -0.23
CA ILE A 98 29.13 -25.79 0.58
C ILE A 98 28.94 -27.06 -0.26
N GLY A 99 28.55 -26.91 -1.52
CA GLY A 99 28.53 -28.00 -2.49
C GLY A 99 29.88 -28.72 -2.59
N LEU A 100 30.97 -27.97 -2.65
CA LEU A 100 32.34 -28.50 -2.67
C LEU A 100 32.72 -29.15 -1.34
N ILE A 101 32.49 -28.48 -0.20
CA ILE A 101 32.78 -29.02 1.14
C ILE A 101 32.08 -30.36 1.35
N ILE A 102 30.79 -30.44 1.03
CA ILE A 102 30.01 -31.67 1.18
C ILE A 102 30.58 -32.78 0.29
N LYS A 103 30.98 -32.47 -0.95
CA LYS A 103 31.62 -33.45 -1.85
C LYS A 103 32.95 -33.97 -1.27
N PHE A 104 33.74 -33.11 -0.63
CA PHE A 104 34.98 -33.50 0.05
C PHE A 104 34.74 -34.32 1.32
N VAL A 105 33.75 -33.95 2.13
CA VAL A 105 33.38 -34.66 3.36
C VAL A 105 32.80 -36.04 3.04
N GLN A 106 31.93 -36.15 2.04
CA GLN A 106 31.39 -37.43 1.55
C GLN A 106 32.49 -38.36 1.03
N LYS A 107 33.59 -37.82 0.50
CA LYS A 107 34.75 -38.62 0.07
C LYS A 107 35.58 -39.16 1.25
N ARG A 108 35.49 -38.54 2.43
CA ARG A 108 36.26 -38.93 3.64
C ARG A 108 35.47 -39.73 4.67
N ILE A 109 34.15 -39.54 4.77
CA ILE A 109 33.29 -40.28 5.69
C ILE A 109 32.75 -41.50 4.95
N GLN A 110 33.21 -42.69 5.31
CA GLN A 110 32.62 -43.93 4.80
C GLN A 110 31.11 -43.94 5.10
N SER A 111 30.31 -44.05 4.03
CA SER A 111 28.86 -43.93 4.02
C SER A 111 28.15 -44.92 4.96
N GLU A 112 28.80 -46.01 5.35
CA GLU A 112 28.20 -47.10 6.12
C GLU A 112 27.92 -46.74 7.60
N ILE A 113 28.78 -45.97 8.27
CA ILE A 113 28.63 -45.68 9.72
C ILE A 113 27.43 -44.75 10.00
N VAL A 114 27.18 -43.78 9.12
CA VAL A 114 26.06 -42.83 9.25
C VAL A 114 24.74 -43.48 8.81
N THR A 115 24.78 -44.36 7.81
CA THR A 115 23.60 -45.10 7.33
C THR A 115 23.14 -46.16 8.35
N TYR A 116 24.09 -46.78 9.07
CA TYR A 116 23.81 -47.77 10.11
C TYR A 116 23.14 -47.16 11.37
N LYS A 117 23.55 -45.96 11.81
CA LYS A 117 22.93 -45.29 12.97
C LYS A 117 21.52 -44.74 12.73
N LEU A 118 21.14 -44.48 11.48
CA LEU A 118 19.83 -43.92 11.12
C LEU A 118 18.73 -44.97 10.87
N GLY A 119 19.10 -46.25 10.69
CA GLY A 119 18.22 -47.41 10.86
C GLY A 119 16.82 -47.35 10.22
N LYS A 120 15.89 -48.14 10.78
CA LYS A 120 14.51 -48.39 10.31
C LYS A 120 13.61 -47.12 10.22
N PHE A 121 14.06 -45.99 10.78
CA PHE A 121 13.36 -44.70 10.78
C PHE A 121 13.87 -43.73 9.71
N ASN A 122 14.96 -44.05 9.00
CA ASN A 122 15.59 -43.19 8.00
C ASN A 122 14.63 -42.68 6.89
N ASN A 123 13.69 -43.50 6.44
CA ASN A 123 12.76 -43.12 5.37
C ASN A 123 11.66 -42.16 5.87
N LYS A 124 11.11 -42.42 7.07
CA LYS A 124 10.11 -41.53 7.69
C LYS A 124 10.72 -40.16 8.01
N LEU A 125 11.96 -40.16 8.51
CA LEU A 125 12.70 -38.94 8.86
C LEU A 125 13.13 -38.17 7.60
N GLY A 126 13.40 -38.86 6.48
CA GLY A 126 13.61 -38.25 5.17
C GLY A 126 12.38 -37.55 4.61
N GLY A 127 11.19 -38.15 4.74
CA GLY A 127 9.92 -37.49 4.40
C GLY A 127 9.70 -36.21 5.22
N LEU A 128 9.97 -36.24 6.53
CA LEU A 128 9.81 -35.06 7.40
C LEU A 128 10.80 -33.94 7.06
N ILE A 129 12.06 -34.26 6.80
CA ILE A 129 13.08 -33.28 6.38
C ILE A 129 12.72 -32.68 5.01
N ALA A 130 12.14 -33.47 4.10
CA ALA A 130 11.67 -32.98 2.81
C ALA A 130 10.49 -31.99 2.94
N ILE A 131 9.62 -32.14 3.95
CA ILE A 131 8.57 -31.15 4.25
C ILE A 131 9.19 -29.80 4.65
N ILE A 132 10.21 -29.82 5.52
CA ILE A 132 10.91 -28.60 5.94
C ILE A 132 11.59 -27.94 4.73
N ARG A 133 12.27 -28.74 3.91
CA ARG A 133 12.95 -28.27 2.68
C ARG A 133 11.96 -27.68 1.67
N PHE A 134 10.82 -28.34 1.49
CA PHE A 134 9.74 -27.87 0.64
C PHE A 134 9.25 -26.50 1.10
N TYR A 135 8.90 -26.36 2.39
CA TYR A 135 8.44 -25.08 2.97
C TYR A 135 9.45 -23.93 2.75
N VAL A 136 10.76 -24.18 2.88
CA VAL A 136 11.79 -23.16 2.59
C VAL A 136 11.78 -22.77 1.11
N ILE A 137 11.81 -23.73 0.19
CA ILE A 137 11.84 -23.48 -1.27
C ILE A 137 10.61 -22.69 -1.71
N ILE A 138 9.47 -23.04 -1.15
CA ILE A 138 8.21 -22.49 -1.57
C ILE A 138 7.99 -21.08 -1.03
N SER A 139 8.50 -20.79 0.16
CA SER A 139 8.45 -19.44 0.71
C SER A 139 9.25 -18.47 -0.16
N ILE A 140 10.36 -18.95 -0.75
CA ILE A 140 11.18 -18.17 -1.70
C ILE A 140 10.44 -17.91 -3.02
N LEU A 141 9.54 -18.81 -3.43
CA LEU A 141 8.75 -18.66 -4.65
C LEU A 141 7.48 -17.83 -4.40
N ILE A 142 6.77 -18.06 -3.31
CA ILE A 142 5.50 -17.35 -3.01
C ILE A 142 5.76 -15.87 -2.74
N LEU A 143 6.81 -15.51 -2.01
CA LEU A 143 7.00 -14.12 -1.59
C LEU A 143 7.15 -13.14 -2.78
N PRO A 144 7.98 -13.41 -3.83
CA PRO A 144 8.01 -12.58 -5.03
C PRO A 144 6.70 -12.59 -5.82
N PHE A 145 6.00 -13.73 -5.88
CA PHE A 145 4.71 -13.82 -6.60
C PHE A 145 3.61 -13.04 -5.89
N PHE A 146 3.62 -13.01 -4.56
CA PHE A 146 2.73 -12.17 -3.75
C PHE A 146 3.01 -10.68 -3.96
N ILE A 147 4.28 -10.27 -3.93
CA ILE A 147 4.69 -8.88 -4.17
C ILE A 147 4.28 -8.41 -5.59
N LEU A 148 4.33 -9.30 -6.57
CA LEU A 148 3.93 -9.02 -7.95
C LEU A 148 2.42 -9.19 -8.21
N GLY A 149 1.61 -9.44 -7.17
CA GLY A 149 0.15 -9.55 -7.28
C GLY A 149 -0.36 -10.84 -7.94
N PHE A 150 0.50 -11.85 -8.15
CA PHE A 150 0.09 -13.13 -8.73
C PHE A 150 -0.58 -14.08 -7.72
N THR A 151 -0.41 -13.83 -6.42
CA THR A 151 -1.05 -14.59 -5.34
C THR A 151 -1.65 -13.63 -4.30
N SER A 152 -2.69 -14.06 -3.58
CA SER A 152 -3.38 -13.22 -2.59
C SER A 152 -3.41 -13.89 -1.22
N THR A 153 -3.71 -13.10 -0.18
CA THR A 153 -3.89 -13.55 1.21
C THR A 153 -5.03 -14.55 1.38
N ASN A 154 -5.93 -14.69 0.40
CA ASN A 154 -7.06 -15.61 0.44
C ASN A 154 -6.64 -17.07 0.18
N GLN A 155 -5.44 -17.29 -0.39
CA GLN A 155 -4.89 -18.63 -0.61
C GLN A 155 -4.24 -19.16 0.66
N PHE A 156 -4.51 -20.42 1.03
CA PHE A 156 -4.03 -21.00 2.29
C PHE A 156 -2.49 -21.04 2.36
N SER A 157 -1.85 -21.41 1.25
CA SER A 157 -0.38 -21.50 1.15
C SER A 157 0.30 -20.13 1.28
N THR A 158 -0.25 -19.11 0.60
CA THR A 158 0.23 -17.73 0.68
C THR A 158 0.06 -17.18 2.08
N ASN A 159 -1.12 -17.32 2.69
CA ASN A 159 -1.37 -16.89 4.07
C ASN A 159 -0.44 -17.58 5.09
N LEU A 160 -0.20 -18.88 4.94
CA LEU A 160 0.70 -19.63 5.83
C LEU A 160 2.15 -19.14 5.74
N VAL A 161 2.65 -18.83 4.53
CA VAL A 161 4.00 -18.29 4.32
C VAL A 161 4.12 -16.84 4.82
N LEU A 162 3.09 -16.01 4.61
CA LEU A 162 3.09 -14.61 5.07
C LEU A 162 2.99 -14.53 6.61
N LYS A 163 2.17 -15.39 7.23
CA LYS A 163 2.00 -15.43 8.68
C LYS A 163 3.20 -16.04 9.41
N TYR A 164 3.84 -17.01 8.76
CA TYR A 164 5.05 -17.65 9.25
C TYR A 164 6.05 -17.73 8.11
N PRO A 165 6.85 -16.70 7.84
CA PRO A 165 7.92 -16.81 6.87
C PRO A 165 9.11 -17.59 7.47
N PRO A 166 9.92 -18.29 6.65
CA PRO A 166 11.06 -19.01 7.16
C PRO A 166 12.04 -18.05 7.84
N PRO A 167 12.56 -18.42 9.03
CA PRO A 167 13.58 -17.61 9.69
C PRO A 167 14.78 -17.49 8.75
N TYR A 168 15.42 -16.32 8.77
CA TYR A 168 16.60 -15.94 7.96
C TYR A 168 16.33 -15.55 6.49
N THR A 169 15.09 -15.52 6.00
CA THR A 169 14.79 -14.93 4.68
C THR A 169 14.61 -13.42 4.78
N GLN A 170 15.38 -12.63 4.02
CA GLN A 170 15.27 -11.16 4.04
C GLN A 170 13.86 -10.70 3.58
N ILE A 171 13.27 -11.39 2.60
CA ILE A 171 11.93 -11.08 2.09
C ILE A 171 10.83 -11.44 3.11
N GLY A 172 11.00 -12.51 3.89
CA GLY A 172 10.05 -12.87 4.95
C GLY A 172 10.01 -11.84 6.09
N ARG A 173 11.17 -11.25 6.42
CA ARG A 173 11.24 -10.15 7.38
C ARG A 173 10.67 -8.85 6.83
N LEU A 174 10.87 -8.59 5.54
CA LEU A 174 10.25 -7.47 4.83
C LEU A 174 8.73 -7.53 5.00
N VAL A 175 8.11 -8.64 4.62
CA VAL A 175 6.66 -8.84 4.75
C VAL A 175 6.18 -8.68 6.20
N ASN A 176 6.84 -9.32 7.16
CA ASN A 176 6.43 -9.19 8.57
C ASN A 176 6.54 -7.77 9.10
N SER A 177 7.53 -7.01 8.63
CA SER A 177 7.77 -5.64 9.10
C SER A 177 6.91 -4.61 8.36
N SER A 178 6.52 -4.89 7.12
CA SER A 178 5.62 -4.04 6.35
C SER A 178 4.14 -4.34 6.61
N GLN A 179 3.80 -5.52 7.16
CA GLN A 179 2.41 -5.93 7.36
C GLN A 179 1.55 -4.91 8.12
N PRO A 180 1.98 -4.30 9.24
CA PRO A 180 1.11 -3.37 9.92
C PRO A 180 1.01 -2.03 9.16
N VAL A 181 2.03 -1.61 8.40
CA VAL A 181 1.97 -0.43 7.50
C VAL A 181 0.99 -0.70 6.36
N LEU A 182 1.08 -1.88 5.75
CA LEU A 182 0.15 -2.34 4.72
C LEU A 182 -1.27 -2.42 5.26
N ASN A 183 -1.48 -2.90 6.50
CA ASN A 183 -2.81 -2.93 7.09
C ASN A 183 -3.37 -1.52 7.32
N ALA A 184 -2.57 -0.59 7.84
CA ALA A 184 -2.99 0.79 8.04
C ALA A 184 -3.28 1.50 6.72
N SER A 185 -2.39 1.33 5.73
CA SER A 185 -2.54 1.89 4.39
C SER A 185 -3.73 1.28 3.64
N ASN A 186 -3.95 -0.03 3.76
CA ASN A 186 -5.12 -0.69 3.18
C ASN A 186 -6.41 -0.23 3.86
N SER A 187 -6.45 -0.11 5.18
CA SER A 187 -7.63 0.41 5.89
C SER A 187 -7.95 1.84 5.47
N LEU A 188 -6.95 2.71 5.36
CA LEU A 188 -7.13 4.08 4.86
C LEU A 188 -7.56 4.07 3.38
N SER A 189 -6.92 3.26 2.54
CA SER A 189 -7.28 3.14 1.12
C SER A 189 -8.70 2.59 0.93
N THR A 190 -9.13 1.61 1.72
CA THR A 190 -10.48 1.04 1.68
C THR A 190 -11.51 2.05 2.17
N PHE A 191 -11.20 2.82 3.21
CA PHE A 191 -12.01 3.97 3.62
C PHE A 191 -12.15 4.97 2.46
N MET A 192 -11.02 5.38 1.86
CA MET A 192 -11.03 6.31 0.72
C MET A 192 -11.76 5.73 -0.48
N GLU A 193 -11.73 4.42 -0.71
CA GLU A 193 -12.44 3.76 -1.82
C GLU A 193 -13.96 3.71 -1.62
N VAL A 194 -14.43 3.49 -0.39
CA VAL A 194 -15.87 3.47 -0.09
C VAL A 194 -16.46 4.87 -0.06
N VAL A 195 -15.68 5.86 0.36
CA VAL A 195 -16.06 7.28 0.33
C VAL A 195 -15.91 7.89 -1.07
N ASP A 196 -15.01 7.37 -1.91
CA ASP A 196 -14.82 7.84 -3.29
C ASP A 196 -15.89 7.29 -4.23
N VAL A 197 -17.04 7.96 -4.19
CA VAL A 197 -18.22 7.71 -5.04
C VAL A 197 -17.87 7.68 -6.54
N ASN A 198 -16.78 8.33 -6.98
CA ASN A 198 -16.37 8.30 -8.39
C ASN A 198 -15.88 6.93 -8.85
N LYS A 199 -15.34 6.09 -7.94
CA LYS A 199 -14.96 4.72 -8.29
C LYS A 199 -16.17 3.84 -8.55
N LEU A 200 -17.30 4.12 -7.91
CA LEU A 200 -18.55 3.41 -8.16
C LEU A 200 -19.13 3.78 -9.53
N LYS A 201 -18.87 4.99 -10.02
CA LYS A 201 -19.37 5.50 -11.31
C LYS A 201 -19.04 4.60 -12.49
N GLU A 202 -17.81 4.07 -12.55
CA GLU A 202 -17.42 3.14 -13.61
C GLU A 202 -18.31 1.89 -13.69
N TYR A 203 -18.87 1.46 -12.56
CA TYR A 203 -19.70 0.25 -12.48
C TYR A 203 -21.17 0.49 -12.81
N TYR A 204 -21.67 1.72 -12.70
CA TYR A 204 -23.05 2.08 -13.06
C TYR A 204 -23.16 3.02 -14.27
N ASN A 205 -22.06 3.32 -14.97
CA ASN A 205 -22.06 4.14 -16.21
C ASN A 205 -23.00 3.61 -17.29
N VAL A 206 -23.27 2.30 -17.34
CA VAL A 206 -24.27 1.73 -18.25
C VAL A 206 -25.66 2.34 -18.06
N VAL A 207 -25.95 2.88 -16.87
CA VAL A 207 -27.19 3.58 -16.52
C VAL A 207 -27.05 5.08 -16.78
N THR A 208 -25.98 5.74 -16.32
CA THR A 208 -25.86 7.20 -16.49
C THR A 208 -25.53 7.64 -17.92
N ASP A 209 -24.89 6.78 -18.72
CA ASP A 209 -24.58 7.07 -20.13
C ASP A 209 -25.67 6.52 -21.08
N LEU A 210 -26.81 6.09 -20.52
CA LEU A 210 -27.86 5.38 -21.25
C LEU A 210 -28.45 6.24 -22.36
N GLU A 211 -28.78 7.51 -22.10
CA GLU A 211 -29.33 8.43 -23.10
C GLU A 211 -28.41 8.53 -24.32
N THR A 212 -27.12 8.82 -24.10
CA THR A 212 -26.13 8.93 -25.19
C THR A 212 -25.98 7.60 -25.96
N THR A 213 -26.03 6.48 -25.24
CA THR A 213 -25.93 5.14 -25.84
C THR A 213 -27.15 4.84 -26.71
N LEU A 214 -28.36 5.10 -26.21
CA LEU A 214 -29.61 4.85 -26.93
C LEU A 214 -29.79 5.82 -28.10
N ASP A 215 -29.43 7.09 -27.97
CA ASP A 215 -29.40 8.05 -29.08
C ASP A 215 -28.53 7.57 -30.24
N GLY A 216 -27.32 7.07 -29.90
CA GLY A 216 -26.39 6.52 -30.89
C GLY A 216 -26.93 5.27 -31.58
N TYR A 217 -27.64 4.41 -30.85
CA TYR A 217 -28.25 3.20 -31.41
C TYR A 217 -29.52 3.49 -32.22
N GLU A 218 -30.35 4.45 -31.81
CA GLU A 218 -31.55 4.89 -32.54
C GLU A 218 -31.15 5.42 -33.92
N GLN A 219 -30.10 6.26 -33.98
CA GLN A 219 -29.55 6.75 -35.25
C GLN A 219 -28.98 5.63 -36.12
N GLN A 220 -28.37 4.60 -35.53
CA GLN A 220 -27.89 3.45 -36.29
C GLN A 220 -29.04 2.66 -36.89
N VAL A 221 -30.10 2.40 -36.12
CA VAL A 221 -31.29 1.70 -36.64
C VAL A 221 -31.96 2.51 -37.75
N ASP A 222 -32.12 3.83 -37.60
CA ASP A 222 -32.70 4.72 -38.61
C ASP A 222 -31.91 4.72 -39.92
N ASN A 223 -30.57 4.68 -39.84
CA ASN A 223 -29.71 4.69 -41.03
C ASN A 223 -29.61 3.32 -41.72
N THR A 224 -29.83 2.22 -41.00
CA THR A 224 -29.62 0.86 -41.52
C THR A 224 -30.92 0.16 -41.91
N CYS A 225 -32.04 0.47 -41.26
CA CYS A 225 -33.27 -0.30 -41.35
C CYS A 225 -34.51 0.57 -41.54
N GLU A 226 -35.50 0.07 -42.30
CA GLU A 226 -36.84 0.66 -42.32
C GLU A 226 -37.75 -0.11 -41.35
N TYR A 227 -37.99 0.47 -40.18
CA TYR A 227 -38.97 -0.03 -39.20
C TYR A 227 -40.23 0.83 -39.19
N THR A 228 -41.36 0.22 -38.84
CA THR A 228 -42.52 1.00 -38.38
C THR A 228 -42.22 1.46 -36.95
N PRO A 229 -42.23 2.78 -36.66
CA PRO A 229 -41.91 3.29 -35.33
C PRO A 229 -42.79 2.64 -34.24
N GLY A 230 -42.15 2.20 -33.17
CA GLY A 230 -42.79 1.72 -31.95
C GLY A 230 -43.31 2.87 -31.06
N THR A 231 -43.40 2.61 -29.76
CA THR A 231 -43.80 3.58 -28.73
C THR A 231 -42.60 4.09 -27.93
N GLY A 232 -42.77 5.22 -27.24
CA GLY A 232 -41.76 5.79 -26.34
C GLY A 232 -40.74 6.72 -27.02
N GLN A 233 -39.73 7.15 -26.25
CA GLN A 233 -38.67 8.07 -26.68
C GLN A 233 -37.79 7.49 -27.80
N TYR A 234 -37.60 6.17 -27.83
CA TYR A 234 -36.74 5.45 -28.80
C TYR A 234 -37.55 4.45 -29.64
N PRO A 235 -38.44 4.93 -30.52
CA PRO A 235 -39.44 4.09 -31.17
C PRO A 235 -38.85 3.12 -32.20
N LEU A 236 -37.72 3.43 -32.86
CA LEU A 236 -37.09 2.53 -33.82
C LEU A 236 -36.33 1.41 -33.10
N LEU A 237 -35.62 1.72 -32.01
CA LEU A 237 -35.00 0.72 -31.15
C LEU A 237 -36.02 -0.22 -30.54
N HIS A 238 -37.13 0.31 -30.03
CA HIS A 238 -38.22 -0.51 -29.50
C HIS A 238 -38.77 -1.49 -30.55
N ALA A 239 -38.94 -1.05 -31.79
CA ALA A 239 -39.35 -1.92 -32.89
C ALA A 239 -38.28 -2.97 -33.22
N TYR A 240 -37.01 -2.58 -33.26
CA TYR A 240 -35.88 -3.45 -33.56
C TYR A 240 -35.72 -4.58 -32.53
N VAL A 241 -35.72 -4.28 -31.23
CA VAL A 241 -35.47 -5.30 -30.19
C VAL A 241 -36.62 -6.30 -30.03
N ASN A 242 -37.84 -5.90 -30.43
CA ASN A 242 -39.02 -6.77 -30.43
C ASN A 242 -39.09 -7.69 -31.65
N ASP A 243 -38.64 -7.23 -32.82
CA ASP A 243 -38.52 -8.08 -34.02
C ASP A 243 -37.22 -7.81 -34.82
N PRO A 244 -36.07 -8.34 -34.34
CA PRO A 244 -34.79 -8.18 -35.01
C PRO A 244 -34.75 -8.86 -36.39
N SER A 245 -35.69 -9.77 -36.68
CA SER A 245 -35.71 -10.55 -37.92
C SER A 245 -36.06 -9.71 -39.15
N GLN A 246 -36.70 -8.56 -38.96
CA GLN A 246 -37.04 -7.62 -40.04
C GLN A 246 -35.80 -6.88 -40.58
N CYS A 247 -34.72 -6.80 -39.81
CA CYS A 247 -33.48 -6.18 -40.23
C CYS A 247 -32.24 -6.94 -39.73
N MET A 248 -31.81 -7.91 -40.54
CA MET A 248 -30.62 -8.72 -40.24
C MET A 248 -29.34 -7.98 -40.64
N SER A 249 -28.86 -7.08 -39.78
CA SER A 249 -27.54 -6.45 -39.88
C SER A 249 -26.61 -6.93 -38.77
N GLU A 250 -25.39 -7.31 -39.14
CA GLU A 250 -24.34 -7.67 -38.17
C GLU A 250 -23.93 -6.45 -37.32
N GLU A 251 -24.02 -5.23 -37.87
CA GLU A 251 -23.69 -3.98 -37.19
C GLU A 251 -24.64 -3.69 -36.01
N LEU A 252 -25.93 -4.03 -36.16
CA LEU A 252 -26.95 -3.79 -35.13
C LEU A 252 -27.02 -4.89 -34.06
N SER A 253 -26.31 -6.01 -34.26
CA SER A 253 -26.29 -7.10 -33.28
C SER A 253 -25.80 -6.68 -31.89
N SER A 254 -25.01 -5.59 -31.83
CA SER A 254 -24.52 -4.96 -30.59
C SER A 254 -25.60 -4.30 -29.74
N ILE A 255 -26.79 -4.06 -30.30
CA ILE A 255 -27.94 -3.42 -29.63
C ILE A 255 -28.75 -4.44 -28.83
N LEU A 256 -28.86 -5.70 -29.31
CA LEU A 256 -29.68 -6.74 -28.69
C LEU A 256 -29.37 -7.01 -27.20
N PRO A 257 -28.10 -6.95 -26.74
CA PRO A 257 -27.81 -7.02 -25.31
C PRO A 257 -28.57 -5.97 -24.47
N TYR A 258 -28.84 -4.78 -24.99
CA TYR A 258 -29.54 -3.69 -24.28
C TYR A 258 -31.07 -3.82 -24.26
N LYS A 259 -31.63 -4.90 -24.82
CA LYS A 259 -33.08 -5.08 -24.96
C LYS A 259 -33.88 -4.74 -23.70
N GLY A 260 -33.48 -5.22 -22.53
CA GLY A 260 -34.20 -4.94 -21.28
C GLY A 260 -34.24 -3.46 -20.91
N LEU A 261 -33.14 -2.72 -21.14
CA LEU A 261 -33.07 -1.28 -20.90
C LEU A 261 -33.91 -0.51 -21.92
N ILE A 262 -33.85 -0.91 -23.19
CA ILE A 262 -34.64 -0.30 -24.27
C ILE A 262 -36.13 -0.48 -24.02
N MET A 263 -36.55 -1.69 -23.63
CA MET A 263 -37.95 -1.99 -23.31
C MET A 263 -38.43 -1.16 -22.12
N TRP A 264 -37.63 -1.07 -21.04
CA TRP A 264 -37.96 -0.25 -19.88
C TRP A 264 -38.19 1.22 -20.26
N VAL A 265 -37.22 1.86 -20.92
CA VAL A 265 -37.32 3.27 -21.30
C VAL A 265 -38.51 3.54 -22.22
N SER A 266 -38.78 2.61 -23.15
CA SER A 266 -39.82 2.80 -24.17
C SER A 266 -41.23 2.46 -23.70
N GLU A 267 -41.39 1.48 -22.81
CA GLU A 267 -42.70 1.02 -22.32
C GLU A 267 -43.18 1.82 -21.10
N ASP A 268 -42.27 2.25 -20.22
CA ASP A 268 -42.60 3.08 -19.06
C ASP A 268 -42.58 4.60 -19.38
N ASP A 269 -42.30 4.98 -20.63
CA ASP A 269 -42.22 6.37 -21.11
C ASP A 269 -41.25 7.22 -20.27
N VAL A 270 -40.08 6.65 -19.97
CA VAL A 270 -39.06 7.30 -19.15
C VAL A 270 -38.36 8.36 -19.99
N ASP A 271 -38.58 9.63 -19.65
CA ASP A 271 -37.90 10.75 -20.30
C ASP A 271 -36.49 10.92 -19.71
N LEU A 272 -35.51 10.28 -20.34
CA LEU A 272 -34.12 10.29 -19.88
C LEU A 272 -33.52 11.72 -19.84
N SER A 273 -34.01 12.61 -20.71
CA SER A 273 -33.46 13.97 -20.87
C SER A 273 -33.82 14.92 -19.71
N ASN A 274 -34.84 14.56 -18.93
CA ASN A 274 -35.35 15.37 -17.83
C ASN A 274 -34.97 14.83 -16.44
N LEU A 275 -34.30 13.68 -16.36
CA LEU A 275 -33.87 13.08 -15.10
C LEU A 275 -32.45 13.50 -14.74
N THR A 276 -32.23 13.84 -13.48
CA THR A 276 -30.87 13.88 -12.92
C THR A 276 -30.29 12.48 -12.81
N ASN A 277 -28.96 12.36 -12.68
CA ASN A 277 -28.31 11.06 -12.53
C ASN A 277 -28.86 10.26 -11.33
N ASP A 278 -29.19 10.94 -10.22
CA ASP A 278 -29.75 10.30 -9.02
C ASP A 278 -31.14 9.72 -9.32
N GLU A 279 -32.02 10.52 -9.94
CA GLU A 279 -33.38 10.10 -10.29
C GLU A 279 -33.38 8.97 -11.33
N LEU A 280 -32.45 9.00 -12.28
CA LEU A 280 -32.27 7.93 -13.27
C LEU A 280 -31.80 6.63 -12.63
N ILE A 281 -30.87 6.71 -11.68
CA ILE A 281 -30.38 5.56 -10.93
C ILE A 281 -31.49 4.96 -10.04
N GLU A 282 -32.27 5.80 -9.36
CA GLU A 282 -33.44 5.36 -8.58
C GLU A 282 -34.45 4.64 -9.47
N ALA A 283 -34.82 5.24 -10.60
CA ALA A 283 -35.76 4.66 -11.55
C ALA A 283 -35.25 3.32 -12.13
N PHE A 284 -33.94 3.21 -12.39
CA PHE A 284 -33.31 1.96 -12.82
C PHE A 284 -33.41 0.87 -11.75
N ASN A 285 -33.10 1.19 -10.50
CA ASN A 285 -33.17 0.23 -9.39
C ASN A 285 -34.60 -0.25 -9.13
N ASP A 286 -35.58 0.66 -9.18
CA ASP A 286 -37.01 0.34 -9.04
C ASP A 286 -37.51 -0.64 -10.11
N LYS A 287 -36.87 -0.64 -11.29
CA LYS A 287 -37.26 -1.45 -12.46
C LYS A 287 -36.25 -2.54 -12.79
N TYR A 288 -35.26 -2.78 -11.94
CA TYR A 288 -34.17 -3.72 -12.18
C TYR A 288 -34.67 -5.13 -12.55
N ASP A 289 -35.61 -5.69 -11.78
CA ASP A 289 -36.16 -7.02 -12.04
C ASP A 289 -36.81 -7.12 -13.43
N TYR A 290 -37.50 -6.05 -13.86
CA TYR A 290 -38.09 -6.01 -15.19
C TYR A 290 -36.99 -5.98 -16.27
N ILE A 291 -36.02 -5.09 -16.14
CA ILE A 291 -34.90 -4.92 -17.09
C ILE A 291 -34.10 -6.23 -17.22
N TYR A 292 -33.78 -6.85 -16.09
CA TYR A 292 -33.00 -8.08 -16.04
C TYR A 292 -33.72 -9.27 -16.69
N ASN A 293 -35.03 -9.40 -16.46
CA ASN A 293 -35.83 -10.47 -17.02
C ASN A 293 -36.05 -10.35 -18.53
N HIS A 294 -36.04 -9.12 -19.07
CA HIS A 294 -36.19 -8.85 -20.50
C HIS A 294 -34.85 -8.80 -21.26
N THR A 295 -33.73 -8.85 -20.54
CA THR A 295 -32.40 -9.00 -21.13
C THR A 295 -32.11 -10.48 -21.38
N ASP A 296 -31.72 -10.84 -22.60
CA ASP A 296 -31.41 -12.24 -22.95
C ASP A 296 -29.89 -12.54 -22.89
N ASP A 297 -29.05 -11.52 -23.02
CA ASP A 297 -27.60 -11.66 -23.05
C ASP A 297 -26.98 -11.88 -21.66
N ILE A 298 -26.20 -12.95 -21.51
CA ILE A 298 -25.58 -13.34 -20.22
C ILE A 298 -24.52 -12.33 -19.77
N SER A 299 -23.75 -11.77 -20.71
CA SER A 299 -22.73 -10.77 -20.37
C SER A 299 -23.39 -9.50 -19.87
N MET A 300 -24.46 -9.06 -20.52
CA MET A 300 -25.22 -7.90 -20.11
C MET A 300 -25.93 -8.11 -18.78
N LYS A 301 -26.53 -9.28 -18.53
CA LYS A 301 -27.07 -9.61 -17.21
C LYS A 301 -26.05 -9.45 -16.10
N SER A 302 -24.83 -9.92 -16.31
CA SER A 302 -23.74 -9.74 -15.33
C SER A 302 -23.35 -8.27 -15.16
N THR A 303 -23.38 -7.47 -16.23
CA THR A 303 -23.16 -6.01 -16.15
C THR A 303 -24.28 -5.33 -15.36
N LEU A 304 -25.54 -5.66 -15.62
CA LEU A 304 -26.71 -5.11 -14.93
C LEU A 304 -26.72 -5.46 -13.44
N GLU A 305 -26.38 -6.70 -13.07
CA GLU A 305 -26.23 -7.12 -11.67
C GLU A 305 -25.19 -6.28 -10.92
N LYS A 306 -24.05 -6.00 -11.57
CA LYS A 306 -23.01 -5.15 -10.98
C LYS A 306 -23.47 -3.70 -10.89
N ALA A 307 -24.08 -3.19 -11.95
CA ALA A 307 -24.60 -1.83 -11.99
C ALA A 307 -25.62 -1.60 -10.89
N HIS A 308 -26.57 -2.52 -10.69
CA HIS A 308 -27.58 -2.47 -9.64
C HIS A 308 -26.96 -2.46 -8.23
N LYS A 309 -26.05 -3.39 -7.93
CA LYS A 309 -25.38 -3.40 -6.62
C LYS A 309 -24.57 -2.13 -6.37
N SER A 310 -23.83 -1.67 -7.37
CA SER A 310 -23.02 -0.46 -7.25
C SER A 310 -23.86 0.80 -7.16
N SER A 311 -25.01 0.85 -7.82
CA SER A 311 -25.93 1.99 -7.79
C SER A 311 -26.71 2.08 -6.48
N GLU A 312 -27.08 0.95 -5.86
CA GLU A 312 -27.66 0.94 -4.51
C GLU A 312 -26.68 1.48 -3.46
N ILE A 313 -25.41 1.03 -3.51
CA ILE A 313 -24.35 1.57 -2.66
C ILE A 313 -24.17 3.07 -2.92
N TYR A 314 -24.16 3.48 -4.20
CA TYR A 314 -24.06 4.89 -4.59
C TYR A 314 -25.16 5.74 -3.96
N LEU A 315 -26.42 5.32 -4.05
CA LEU A 315 -27.55 6.09 -3.51
C LEU A 315 -27.44 6.26 -2.00
N VAL A 316 -27.13 5.19 -1.27
CA VAL A 316 -26.95 5.22 0.18
C VAL A 316 -25.80 6.16 0.56
N VAL A 317 -24.63 6.01 -0.06
CA VAL A 317 -23.44 6.84 0.24
C VAL A 317 -23.65 8.30 -0.18
N ASN A 318 -24.24 8.57 -1.35
CA ASN A 318 -24.49 9.92 -1.85
C ASN A 318 -25.51 10.66 -0.98
N LYS A 319 -26.60 9.98 -0.58
CA LYS A 319 -27.57 10.51 0.39
C LYS A 319 -26.87 10.86 1.70
N TRP A 320 -26.10 9.94 2.26
CA TRP A 320 -25.36 10.15 3.50
C TRP A 320 -24.36 11.32 3.40
N LEU A 321 -23.62 11.43 2.29
CA LEU A 321 -22.69 12.54 2.07
C LEU A 321 -23.41 13.88 1.94
N LYS A 322 -24.57 13.94 1.27
CA LYS A 322 -25.42 15.16 1.20
C LYS A 322 -25.93 15.58 2.58
N GLU A 323 -26.28 14.62 3.42
CA GLU A 323 -26.72 14.87 4.80
C GLU A 323 -25.55 15.34 5.69
N THR A 324 -24.36 14.76 5.49
CA THR A 324 -23.16 15.00 6.30
C THR A 324 -22.45 16.32 5.93
N LEU A 325 -22.29 16.60 4.64
CA LEU A 325 -21.53 17.75 4.12
C LEU A 325 -22.42 18.90 3.63
N GLY A 326 -23.74 18.70 3.59
CA GLY A 326 -24.71 19.65 3.04
C GLY A 326 -25.09 19.37 1.59
N GLY A 327 -26.28 19.86 1.19
CA GLY A 327 -27.02 19.43 -0.01
C GLY A 327 -26.39 19.70 -1.39
N SER A 328 -25.16 20.21 -1.46
CA SER A 328 -24.41 20.38 -2.72
C SER A 328 -22.89 20.35 -2.47
N TYR A 329 -22.41 19.28 -1.83
CA TYR A 329 -20.97 19.09 -1.68
C TYR A 329 -20.32 18.87 -3.06
N ASP A 330 -19.13 19.44 -3.25
CA ASP A 330 -18.38 19.27 -4.49
C ASP A 330 -17.57 17.97 -4.42
N ILE A 331 -17.95 17.00 -5.25
CA ILE A 331 -17.27 15.70 -5.37
C ILE A 331 -15.78 15.88 -5.72
N ALA A 332 -15.41 16.92 -6.47
CA ALA A 332 -14.01 17.19 -6.81
C ALA A 332 -13.19 17.64 -5.59
N ASN A 333 -13.84 18.14 -4.55
CA ASN A 333 -13.24 18.64 -3.32
C ASN A 333 -13.62 17.81 -2.08
N LEU A 334 -14.14 16.59 -2.28
CA LEU A 334 -14.59 15.69 -1.21
C LEU A 334 -13.47 15.37 -0.20
N LEU A 335 -12.22 15.36 -0.67
CA LEU A 335 -11.03 14.97 0.09
C LEU A 335 -10.22 16.16 0.62
N ASN A 336 -10.82 17.35 0.68
CA ASN A 336 -10.21 18.46 1.41
C ASN A 336 -10.26 18.18 2.93
N ASP A 337 -9.44 18.91 3.69
CA ASP A 337 -9.26 18.64 5.11
C ASP A 337 -10.55 18.77 5.95
N ASP A 338 -11.35 19.80 5.69
CA ASP A 338 -12.59 20.05 6.42
C ASP A 338 -13.64 18.96 6.15
N ASN A 339 -13.78 18.55 4.89
CA ASN A 339 -14.71 17.50 4.50
C ASN A 339 -14.25 16.15 5.07
N MET A 340 -12.96 15.81 4.99
CA MET A 340 -12.45 14.55 5.56
C MET A 340 -12.67 14.48 7.06
N LYS A 341 -12.40 15.57 7.79
CA LYS A 341 -12.67 15.64 9.23
C LYS A 341 -14.15 15.39 9.50
N THR A 342 -15.03 16.10 8.81
CA THR A 342 -16.49 15.98 8.98
C THR A 342 -16.99 14.57 8.66
N ILE A 343 -16.49 13.96 7.58
CA ILE A 343 -16.80 12.58 7.17
C ILE A 343 -16.39 11.60 8.27
N ILE A 344 -15.16 11.71 8.79
CA ILE A 344 -14.65 10.79 9.81
C ILE A 344 -15.42 10.97 11.12
N ASP A 345 -15.67 12.21 11.55
CA ASP A 345 -16.42 12.50 12.77
C ASP A 345 -17.84 11.93 12.69
N GLN A 346 -18.51 12.03 11.53
CA GLN A 346 -19.82 11.41 11.32
C GLN A 346 -19.73 9.87 11.30
N LEU A 347 -18.69 9.28 10.71
CA LEU A 347 -18.49 7.83 10.73
C LEU A 347 -18.25 7.28 12.14
N VAL A 348 -17.62 8.06 13.03
CA VAL A 348 -17.50 7.70 14.45
C VAL A 348 -18.88 7.54 15.09
N ILE A 349 -19.79 8.47 14.79
CA ILE A 349 -21.17 8.43 15.27
C ILE A 349 -21.92 7.24 14.66
N ASP A 350 -21.82 7.04 13.36
CA ASP A 350 -22.54 5.99 12.64
C ASP A 350 -22.06 4.58 13.02
N HIS A 351 -20.76 4.40 13.22
CA HIS A 351 -20.21 3.13 13.69
C HIS A 351 -20.66 2.80 15.12
N ALA A 352 -20.82 3.80 15.99
CA ALA A 352 -21.40 3.58 17.32
C ALA A 352 -22.87 3.13 17.26
N ASN A 353 -23.57 3.46 16.17
CA ASN A 353 -24.98 3.16 15.93
C ASN A 353 -25.19 2.10 14.82
N GLU A 354 -24.16 1.32 14.47
CA GLU A 354 -24.13 0.41 13.29
C GLU A 354 -25.31 -0.59 13.22
N ASN A 355 -25.96 -0.87 14.34
CA ASN A 355 -27.08 -1.81 14.46
C ASN A 355 -28.47 -1.15 14.41
N THR A 356 -28.54 0.18 14.37
CA THR A 356 -29.80 0.94 14.50
C THR A 356 -30.01 2.00 13.44
N GLU A 357 -28.99 2.78 13.09
CA GLU A 357 -29.09 3.90 12.13
C GLU A 357 -27.70 4.34 11.63
N GLY A 358 -27.66 5.18 10.59
CA GLY A 358 -26.41 5.70 10.00
C GLY A 358 -25.87 4.85 8.84
N LEU A 359 -24.74 5.27 8.26
CA LEU A 359 -24.20 4.70 7.03
C LEU A 359 -23.95 3.20 7.13
N PHE A 360 -23.35 2.74 8.23
CA PHE A 360 -23.07 1.32 8.46
C PHE A 360 -24.35 0.49 8.46
N PHE A 361 -25.38 0.97 9.18
CA PHE A 361 -26.66 0.29 9.25
C PHE A 361 -27.32 0.18 7.87
N GLU A 362 -27.39 1.30 7.13
CA GLU A 362 -27.99 1.34 5.78
C GLU A 362 -27.25 0.43 4.79
N LEU A 363 -25.90 0.44 4.81
CA LEU A 363 -25.10 -0.39 3.93
C LEU A 363 -25.16 -1.89 4.28
N TYR A 364 -25.26 -2.26 5.56
CA TYR A 364 -25.48 -3.65 5.98
C TYR A 364 -26.83 -4.20 5.54
N GLN A 365 -27.83 -3.36 5.24
CA GLN A 365 -29.13 -3.82 4.72
C GLN A 365 -29.05 -4.29 3.25
N LEU A 366 -27.98 -3.98 2.52
CA LEU A 366 -27.82 -4.33 1.10
C LEU A 366 -27.42 -5.81 0.87
N ASP A 367 -27.26 -6.62 1.93
CA ASP A 367 -26.97 -8.07 1.88
C ASP A 367 -25.84 -8.43 0.90
N ASN A 368 -24.68 -7.77 1.06
CA ASN A 368 -23.54 -7.89 0.16
C ASN A 368 -22.27 -8.28 0.92
N ASP A 369 -21.91 -9.57 0.85
CA ASP A 369 -20.73 -10.16 1.51
C ASP A 369 -19.41 -9.41 1.26
N GLU A 370 -19.22 -8.85 0.05
CA GLU A 370 -18.00 -8.11 -0.29
C GLU A 370 -18.00 -6.72 0.39
N LEU A 371 -19.15 -6.06 0.42
CA LEU A 371 -19.35 -4.80 1.12
C LEU A 371 -19.17 -4.97 2.63
N ASP A 372 -19.73 -6.03 3.21
CA ASP A 372 -19.62 -6.32 4.64
C ASP A 372 -18.17 -6.44 5.11
N GLN A 373 -17.31 -7.08 4.30
CA GLN A 373 -15.87 -7.18 4.59
C GLN A 373 -15.17 -5.81 4.54
N LYS A 374 -15.58 -4.94 3.62
CA LYS A 374 -15.09 -3.56 3.54
C LYS A 374 -15.57 -2.76 4.76
N LEU A 375 -16.84 -2.87 5.15
CA LEU A 375 -17.40 -2.21 6.33
C LEU A 375 -16.69 -2.61 7.63
N VAL A 376 -16.40 -3.90 7.84
CA VAL A 376 -15.60 -4.35 9.00
C VAL A 376 -14.21 -3.70 9.03
N SER A 377 -13.61 -3.46 7.86
CA SER A 377 -12.31 -2.80 7.76
C SER A 377 -12.39 -1.29 8.07
N ILE A 378 -13.48 -0.64 7.67
CA ILE A 378 -13.77 0.76 8.00
C ILE A 378 -14.06 0.91 9.50
N GLY A 379 -14.85 0.01 10.11
CA GLY A 379 -15.11 0.05 11.55
C GLY A 379 -13.84 -0.07 12.40
N LYS A 380 -12.88 -0.90 11.97
CA LYS A 380 -11.54 -0.96 12.59
C LYS A 380 -10.78 0.35 12.45
N PHE A 381 -10.86 1.01 11.29
CA PHE A 381 -10.26 2.32 11.09
C PHE A 381 -10.89 3.36 12.02
N VAL A 382 -12.22 3.45 12.07
CA VAL A 382 -12.97 4.38 12.94
C VAL A 382 -12.58 4.20 14.40
N LYS A 383 -12.52 2.95 14.88
CA LYS A 383 -12.07 2.64 16.24
C LYS A 383 -10.64 3.12 16.50
N ASN A 384 -9.71 2.83 15.60
CA ASN A 384 -8.33 3.28 15.75
C ASN A 384 -8.21 4.81 15.64
N TYR A 385 -9.06 5.46 14.84
CA TYR A 385 -9.11 6.91 14.74
C TYR A 385 -9.43 7.52 16.11
N THR A 386 -10.54 7.12 16.73
CA THR A 386 -10.95 7.66 18.04
C THR A 386 -9.99 7.29 19.17
N GLU A 387 -9.51 6.04 19.22
CA GLU A 387 -8.70 5.55 20.34
C GLU A 387 -7.22 5.96 20.25
N ILE A 388 -6.71 6.18 19.03
CA ILE A 388 -5.26 6.31 18.78
C ILE A 388 -4.94 7.53 17.94
N TYR A 389 -5.56 7.68 16.76
CA TYR A 389 -5.10 8.67 15.78
C TYR A 389 -5.50 10.09 16.14
N GLU A 390 -6.78 10.34 16.44
CA GLU A 390 -7.33 11.64 16.80
C GLU A 390 -6.61 12.27 18.01
N PRO A 391 -6.35 11.54 19.13
CA PRO A 391 -5.55 12.07 20.24
C PRO A 391 -4.16 12.55 19.80
N ILE A 392 -3.51 11.82 18.88
CA ILE A 392 -2.22 12.21 18.33
C ILE A 392 -2.36 13.42 17.40
N MET A 393 -3.39 13.45 16.55
CA MET A 393 -3.64 14.54 15.59
C MET A 393 -3.96 15.85 16.28
N ASN A 394 -4.73 15.83 17.37
CA ASN A 394 -5.08 17.02 18.15
C ASN A 394 -3.87 17.63 18.87
N THR A 395 -2.76 16.89 18.93
CA THR A 395 -1.49 17.39 19.46
C THR A 395 -0.53 17.90 18.38
N MET A 396 -0.91 17.76 17.11
CA MET A 396 -0.15 18.25 15.97
C MET A 396 -0.57 19.67 15.60
N PRO A 397 0.35 20.47 15.02
CA PRO A 397 0.11 21.84 14.61
C PRO A 397 -1.21 22.10 13.91
N GLU A 398 -2.01 23.08 14.32
CA GLU A 398 -3.28 23.42 13.64
C GLU A 398 -3.09 23.74 12.16
N GLN A 399 -1.95 24.33 11.81
CA GLN A 399 -1.57 24.69 10.46
C GLN A 399 -1.28 23.47 9.56
N LEU A 400 -1.01 22.30 10.15
CA LEU A 400 -0.81 21.08 9.36
C LEU A 400 -2.16 20.61 8.80
N PRO A 401 -2.23 20.37 7.48
CA PRO A 401 -3.38 19.72 6.86
C PRO A 401 -3.85 18.48 7.60
N PHE A 402 -5.17 18.34 7.77
CA PHE A 402 -5.81 17.21 8.46
C PHE A 402 -5.34 15.86 7.89
N LYS A 403 -5.24 15.75 6.57
CA LYS A 403 -4.67 14.58 5.88
C LYS A 403 -3.26 14.21 6.35
N TYR A 404 -2.39 15.18 6.55
CA TYR A 404 -1.02 14.91 7.00
C TYR A 404 -0.99 14.49 8.46
N LYS A 405 -1.83 15.12 9.30
CA LYS A 405 -2.01 14.69 10.69
C LYS A 405 -2.50 13.25 10.76
N LEU A 406 -3.44 12.86 9.90
CA LEU A 406 -3.97 11.50 9.84
C LEU A 406 -2.90 10.49 9.41
N ILE A 407 -2.12 10.79 8.36
CA ILE A 407 -1.03 9.90 7.95
C ILE A 407 0.04 9.80 9.06
N ALA A 408 0.49 10.91 9.62
CA ALA A 408 1.47 10.91 10.71
C ALA A 408 0.95 10.15 11.94
N SER A 409 -0.30 10.34 12.35
CA SER A 409 -0.85 9.62 13.50
C SER A 409 -0.99 8.11 13.27
N THR A 410 -1.35 7.69 12.05
CA THR A 410 -1.38 6.26 11.69
C THR A 410 0.02 5.63 11.71
N LEU A 411 1.05 6.40 11.37
CA LEU A 411 2.42 5.93 11.25
C LEU A 411 3.23 6.02 12.58
N LYS A 412 2.73 6.68 13.63
CA LYS A 412 3.51 6.98 14.87
C LYS A 412 4.00 5.76 15.62
N ASN A 413 3.20 4.70 15.65
CA ASN A 413 3.57 3.46 16.32
C ASN A 413 4.55 2.61 15.49
N PHE A 414 4.90 3.06 14.29
CA PHE A 414 5.87 2.39 13.43
C PHE A 414 7.25 2.97 13.65
N ASN A 415 8.04 2.29 14.48
CA ASN A 415 9.47 2.52 14.41
C ASN A 415 9.99 1.89 13.12
N PHE A 416 10.21 2.72 12.08
CA PHE A 416 10.77 2.27 10.80
C PHE A 416 12.24 1.85 10.91
N MET A 417 12.97 2.30 11.93
CA MET A 417 14.41 2.07 12.05
C MET A 417 14.80 0.59 12.26
N PRO A 418 14.18 -0.18 13.18
CA PRO A 418 14.46 -1.61 13.29
C PRO A 418 14.10 -2.41 12.02
N PRO A 419 12.95 -2.23 11.36
CA PRO A 419 12.67 -2.81 10.04
C PRO A 419 13.71 -2.51 8.96
N LEU A 420 14.14 -1.24 8.84
CA LEU A 420 15.14 -0.78 7.87
C LEU A 420 16.53 -1.37 8.13
N GLU A 421 16.94 -1.44 9.41
CA GLU A 421 18.20 -2.07 9.83
C GLU A 421 18.21 -3.59 9.60
N ARG A 422 17.08 -4.23 9.89
CA ARG A 422 16.93 -5.69 9.85
C ARG A 422 16.75 -6.21 8.42
N THR A 423 16.49 -5.32 7.49
CA THR A 423 16.18 -5.64 6.11
C THR A 423 16.94 -4.68 5.20
N PRO A 424 18.25 -4.92 4.97
CA PRO A 424 19.07 -4.00 4.17
C PRO A 424 18.48 -3.73 2.79
N LEU A 425 17.74 -4.70 2.22
CA LEU A 425 17.02 -4.55 0.95
C LEU A 425 15.89 -3.53 1.03
N MET A 426 15.17 -3.47 2.15
CA MET A 426 14.13 -2.47 2.38
C MET A 426 14.73 -1.07 2.48
N ALA A 427 15.85 -0.93 3.19
CA ALA A 427 16.55 0.35 3.28
C ALA A 427 16.95 0.86 1.89
N MET A 428 17.50 0.00 1.03
CA MET A 428 17.90 0.43 -0.33
C MET A 428 16.73 0.76 -1.23
N TYR A 429 15.64 -0.01 -1.10
CA TYR A 429 14.40 0.27 -1.80
C TYR A 429 13.81 1.62 -1.42
N VAL A 430 13.73 1.92 -0.12
CA VAL A 430 13.24 3.20 0.38
C VAL A 430 14.11 4.36 -0.09
N ILE A 431 15.44 4.23 0.01
CA ILE A 431 16.38 5.26 -0.46
C ILE A 431 16.23 5.53 -1.97
N ASP A 432 16.17 4.48 -2.79
CA ASP A 432 16.01 4.64 -4.25
C ASP A 432 14.64 5.24 -4.60
N THR A 433 13.59 4.86 -3.86
CA THR A 433 12.25 5.41 -4.03
C THR A 433 12.25 6.91 -3.77
N PHE A 434 12.88 7.37 -2.68
CA PHE A 434 12.99 8.79 -2.39
C PHE A 434 13.78 9.56 -3.45
N LYS A 435 14.92 9.01 -3.90
CA LYS A 435 15.72 9.62 -4.98
C LYS A 435 14.95 9.74 -6.29
N LEU A 436 14.16 8.72 -6.63
CA LEU A 436 13.30 8.75 -7.82
C LEU A 436 12.19 9.80 -7.71
N LEU A 437 11.55 9.89 -6.54
CA LEU A 437 10.47 10.85 -6.28
C LEU A 437 10.97 12.29 -6.38
N ASP A 438 12.17 12.54 -5.87
CA ASP A 438 12.89 13.81 -5.97
C ASP A 438 13.25 14.15 -7.43
N GLU A 439 13.95 13.26 -8.14
CA GLU A 439 14.35 13.47 -9.54
C GLU A 439 13.15 13.69 -10.49
N ALA A 440 12.00 13.09 -10.17
CA ALA A 440 10.79 13.18 -10.99
C ALA A 440 9.96 14.44 -10.73
N ASN A 441 10.32 15.28 -9.74
CA ASN A 441 9.48 16.39 -9.26
C ASN A 441 8.01 15.96 -9.09
N MET A 442 7.79 14.72 -8.64
CA MET A 442 6.43 14.26 -8.45
C MET A 442 5.82 15.12 -7.34
N LYS A 443 4.62 15.61 -7.61
CA LYS A 443 3.83 16.40 -6.66
C LYS A 443 2.81 15.50 -6.01
N LEU A 444 2.69 15.58 -4.69
CA LEU A 444 1.52 15.09 -3.97
C LEU A 444 0.54 16.25 -3.83
N MET A 445 -0.58 15.97 -3.17
CA MET A 445 -1.70 16.88 -2.96
C MET A 445 -1.24 18.33 -2.70
N ASP A 446 -1.97 19.30 -3.28
CA ASP A 446 -1.73 20.74 -3.17
C ASP A 446 -0.47 21.26 -3.89
N ASP A 447 -0.08 20.62 -4.99
CA ASP A 447 1.03 21.05 -5.86
C ASP A 447 2.44 21.02 -5.19
N GLU A 448 2.54 20.47 -3.98
CA GLU A 448 3.76 20.31 -3.20
C GLU A 448 4.57 19.07 -3.66
N PRO A 449 5.91 19.13 -3.74
CA PRO A 449 6.72 17.96 -3.99
C PRO A 449 6.45 16.83 -2.98
N ILE A 450 6.24 15.59 -3.47
CA ILE A 450 5.98 14.39 -2.64
C ILE A 450 6.98 14.24 -1.51
N TYR A 451 8.24 14.52 -1.81
CA TYR A 451 9.35 14.44 -0.87
C TYR A 451 9.17 15.41 0.32
N ARG A 452 8.71 16.64 0.09
CA ARG A 452 8.50 17.66 1.13
C ARG A 452 7.30 17.33 2.02
N THR A 453 6.24 16.81 1.40
CA THR A 453 5.09 16.24 2.11
C THR A 453 5.50 15.08 3.03
N LEU A 454 6.39 14.19 2.56
CA LEU A 454 6.95 13.10 3.37
C LEU A 454 7.73 13.63 4.58
N VAL A 455 8.53 14.68 4.39
CA VAL A 455 9.28 15.34 5.47
C VAL A 455 8.34 15.91 6.54
N LYS A 456 7.30 16.66 6.12
CA LYS A 456 6.25 17.19 7.01
C LYS A 456 5.47 16.11 7.78
N ILE A 457 5.48 14.86 7.31
CA ILE A 457 4.86 13.71 7.99
C ILE A 457 5.87 13.03 8.93
N VAL A 458 7.10 12.78 8.46
CA VAL A 458 8.16 12.07 9.19
C VAL A 458 8.65 12.84 10.41
N ILE A 459 8.73 14.15 10.34
CA ILE A 459 9.25 14.95 11.45
C ILE A 459 8.31 14.92 12.67
N PRO A 460 7.01 15.27 12.56
CA PRO A 460 6.09 15.14 13.69
C PRO A 460 6.01 13.69 14.21
N LEU A 461 6.17 12.67 13.35
CA LEU A 461 6.24 11.27 13.78
C LEU A 461 7.34 11.00 14.82
N TYR A 462 8.53 11.58 14.65
CA TYR A 462 9.69 11.33 15.52
C TYR A 462 9.83 12.35 16.65
N LEU A 463 9.31 13.56 16.47
CA LEU A 463 9.38 14.63 17.47
C LEU A 463 8.21 14.63 18.45
N LEU A 464 7.08 14.00 18.10
CA LEU A 464 5.94 13.96 19.00
C LEU A 464 6.07 12.80 20.02
N LYS A 465 6.31 13.10 21.30
CA LYS A 465 6.41 12.14 22.40
C LYS A 465 5.17 12.17 23.33
N PRO A 466 4.11 11.40 23.06
CA PRO A 466 2.97 11.29 23.96
C PRO A 466 3.34 10.33 25.10
N ASP A 467 2.84 10.61 26.30
CA ASP A 467 2.91 9.69 27.43
C ASP A 467 1.94 8.51 27.26
N GLU A 468 1.89 7.61 28.25
CA GLU A 468 0.98 6.45 28.25
C GLU A 468 -0.51 6.82 28.19
N ASN A 469 -0.85 8.09 28.46
CA ASN A 469 -2.20 8.63 28.43
C ASN A 469 -2.46 9.51 27.18
N GLY A 470 -1.52 9.54 26.22
CA GLY A 470 -1.63 10.36 25.01
C GLY A 470 -1.26 11.83 25.20
N ILE A 471 -0.78 12.23 26.38
CA ILE A 471 -0.41 13.62 26.68
C ILE A 471 0.98 13.91 26.14
N MET A 472 1.10 14.96 25.34
CA MET A 472 2.39 15.39 24.79
C MET A 472 3.39 15.80 25.87
N GLN A 473 4.56 15.17 25.81
CA GLN A 473 5.75 15.61 26.52
C GLN A 473 6.53 16.55 25.61
N THR A 474 7.04 17.64 26.20
CA THR A 474 8.02 18.49 25.53
C THR A 474 9.28 17.67 25.27
N TYR A 475 9.79 17.76 24.05
CA TYR A 475 11.05 17.16 23.67
C TYR A 475 12.21 17.92 24.30
N THR A 476 13.04 17.24 25.08
CA THR A 476 14.17 17.85 25.78
C THR A 476 15.46 17.77 24.97
N ALA A 477 16.46 18.56 25.37
CA ALA A 477 17.81 18.44 24.81
C ALA A 477 18.38 17.01 24.95
N GLU A 478 18.10 16.33 26.07
CA GLU A 478 18.49 14.93 26.29
C GLU A 478 17.79 13.99 25.31
N ASP A 479 16.49 14.19 25.05
CA ASP A 479 15.74 13.39 24.08
C ASP A 479 16.32 13.55 22.67
N MET A 480 16.69 14.77 22.27
CA MET A 480 17.32 15.03 20.98
C MET A 480 18.72 14.44 20.91
N GLN A 481 19.53 14.60 21.95
CA GLN A 481 20.84 13.98 22.01
C GLN A 481 20.73 12.45 21.87
N ASP A 482 19.71 11.85 22.48
CA ASP A 482 19.42 10.43 22.34
C ASP A 482 19.00 10.07 20.90
N LEU A 483 18.12 10.86 20.27
CA LEU A 483 17.73 10.63 18.87
C LEU A 483 18.92 10.77 17.92
N LEU A 484 19.84 11.71 18.17
CA LEU A 484 20.98 11.97 17.30
C LEU A 484 22.10 10.97 17.50
N THR A 485 22.46 10.64 18.75
CA THR A 485 23.75 10.01 19.06
C THR A 485 23.66 8.70 19.85
N LYS A 486 22.50 8.33 20.39
CA LYS A 486 22.37 7.13 21.25
C LYS A 486 22.89 5.87 20.56
N HIS A 487 23.80 5.17 21.23
CA HIS A 487 24.35 3.91 20.73
C HIS A 487 23.58 2.72 21.31
N CYS A 488 23.10 1.84 20.45
CA CYS A 488 22.46 0.59 20.88
C CYS A 488 23.14 -0.65 20.29
N ASP A 489 23.52 -1.59 21.17
CA ASP A 489 24.29 -2.80 20.83
C ASP A 489 23.66 -3.70 19.75
N LYS A 490 22.34 -3.64 19.54
CA LYS A 490 21.60 -4.60 18.71
C LYS A 490 20.58 -4.01 17.73
N ASN A 491 20.20 -2.75 17.89
CA ASN A 491 19.25 -2.08 17.00
C ASN A 491 19.76 -0.67 16.64
N VAL A 492 19.25 -0.05 15.59
CA VAL A 492 19.36 1.39 15.34
C VAL A 492 18.43 2.10 16.30
N CYS A 493 18.97 3.00 17.09
CA CYS A 493 18.20 3.84 18.00
C CYS A 493 18.53 5.33 17.87
N SER A 494 19.46 5.69 16.98
CA SER A 494 19.83 7.08 16.69
C SER A 494 20.14 7.29 15.21
N ILE A 495 20.19 8.58 14.82
CA ILE A 495 20.56 9.05 13.49
C ILE A 495 22.02 8.71 13.18
N ASP A 496 22.95 8.86 14.13
CA ASP A 496 24.35 8.43 13.99
C ASP A 496 24.48 6.94 13.72
N ASP A 497 23.74 6.10 14.47
CA ASP A 497 23.72 4.67 14.23
C ASP A 497 23.15 4.37 12.84
N ALA A 498 22.14 5.12 12.39
CA ALA A 498 21.55 4.99 11.06
C ALA A 498 22.54 5.39 9.94
N PHE A 499 23.30 6.48 10.10
CA PHE A 499 24.38 6.87 9.20
C PHE A 499 25.51 5.84 9.17
N ASN A 500 25.96 5.40 10.34
CA ASN A 500 27.02 4.41 10.49
C ASN A 500 26.65 3.06 9.86
N LYS A 501 25.36 2.71 9.92
CA LYS A 501 24.77 1.53 9.28
C LYS A 501 24.33 1.79 7.83
N VAL A 502 24.43 3.02 7.35
CA VAL A 502 24.13 3.50 5.99
C VAL A 502 22.67 3.23 5.60
N ILE A 503 21.77 3.53 6.53
CA ILE A 503 20.33 3.40 6.39
C ILE A 503 19.72 4.71 5.86
N ILE A 504 20.33 5.84 6.20
CA ILE A 504 20.03 7.18 5.67
C ILE A 504 21.33 7.76 5.11
N THR A 505 21.22 8.59 4.06
CA THR A 505 22.37 9.28 3.45
C THR A 505 22.53 10.68 4.02
N GLU A 506 23.75 11.22 3.94
CA GLU A 506 24.04 12.61 4.32
C GLU A 506 23.12 13.59 3.58
N ASP A 507 23.01 13.44 2.26
CA ASP A 507 22.08 14.23 1.44
C ASP A 507 20.64 14.17 1.97
N PHE A 508 20.14 12.98 2.33
CA PHE A 508 18.77 12.81 2.83
C PHE A 508 18.55 13.56 4.15
N PHE A 509 19.54 13.52 5.05
CA PHE A 509 19.45 14.21 6.32
C PHE A 509 19.63 15.72 6.19
N ILE A 510 20.54 16.18 5.32
CA ILE A 510 20.68 17.61 4.98
C ILE A 510 19.35 18.13 4.43
N GLU A 511 18.74 17.40 3.50
CA GLU A 511 17.44 17.73 2.91
C GLU A 511 16.29 17.74 3.93
N LEU A 512 16.24 16.74 4.81
CA LEU A 512 15.29 16.70 5.93
C LEU A 512 15.42 17.93 6.84
N MET A 513 16.67 18.29 7.17
CA MET A 513 16.97 19.44 8.01
C MET A 513 16.73 20.77 7.28
N TYR A 514 16.95 20.83 5.98
CA TYR A 514 16.63 21.99 5.15
C TYR A 514 15.13 22.28 5.20
N ALA A 515 14.30 21.27 4.95
CA ALA A 515 12.84 21.40 5.01
C ALA A 515 12.29 21.68 6.44
N LEU A 516 13.09 21.45 7.49
CA LEU A 516 12.77 21.84 8.87
C LEU A 516 12.95 23.34 9.11
N THR A 517 13.99 23.90 8.49
CA THR A 517 14.50 25.24 8.80
C THR A 517 14.17 26.28 7.73
N ASP A 518 13.69 25.85 6.56
CA ASP A 518 13.39 26.71 5.40
C ASP A 518 12.06 27.47 5.57
N ASP A 519 12.14 28.80 5.47
CA ASP A 519 11.03 29.75 5.49
C ASP A 519 10.62 30.12 4.07
N GLU A 520 9.71 29.35 3.49
CA GLU A 520 9.47 29.41 2.06
C GLU A 520 8.76 30.69 1.57
N ASP A 521 8.19 31.50 2.48
CA ASP A 521 7.41 32.70 2.10
C ASP A 521 7.81 34.00 2.82
N GLY A 522 8.87 34.01 3.63
CA GLY A 522 9.35 35.21 4.35
C GLY A 522 8.39 35.83 5.39
N ASP A 523 7.12 35.41 5.40
CA ASP A 523 6.05 35.80 6.33
C ASP A 523 5.52 34.59 7.15
N ILE A 524 5.94 33.36 6.84
CA ILE A 524 5.56 32.14 7.55
C ILE A 524 6.76 31.64 8.33
N GLN A 525 6.56 31.39 9.61
CA GLN A 525 7.53 30.85 10.55
C GLN A 525 7.96 29.42 10.18
N SER A 526 9.25 29.09 10.34
CA SER A 526 9.78 27.79 9.92
C SER A 526 9.16 26.69 10.77
N TYR A 527 9.08 25.46 10.26
CA TYR A 527 8.47 24.39 11.03
C TYR A 527 9.23 24.13 12.34
N LEU A 528 10.55 24.31 12.36
CA LEU A 528 11.34 24.25 13.59
C LEU A 528 10.99 25.38 14.56
N GLU A 529 10.93 26.63 14.08
CA GLU A 529 10.63 27.78 14.91
C GLU A 529 9.21 27.70 15.49
N TYR A 530 8.26 27.20 14.70
CA TYR A 530 6.91 26.83 15.14
C TYR A 530 6.89 25.85 16.33
N LEU A 531 7.78 24.85 16.36
CA LEU A 531 7.80 23.84 17.43
C LEU A 531 8.29 24.42 18.76
N ILE A 532 9.00 25.55 18.69
CA ILE A 532 9.63 26.25 19.82
C ILE A 532 8.74 27.40 20.30
N THR A 533 8.03 28.07 19.40
CA THR A 533 7.13 29.18 19.73
C THR A 533 5.72 28.73 20.09
N ASP A 534 5.12 29.47 21.01
CA ASP A 534 3.82 29.22 21.62
C ASP A 534 2.68 29.24 20.58
N GLN A 535 1.80 28.23 20.60
CA GLN A 535 0.53 28.25 19.86
C GLN A 535 -0.61 28.64 20.81
N PRO A 536 -1.57 29.49 20.39
CA PRO A 536 -2.50 30.16 21.30
C PRO A 536 -3.38 29.26 22.18
N ASP A 537 -3.62 28.01 21.79
CA ASP A 537 -4.63 27.15 22.42
C ASP A 537 -4.08 25.93 23.19
N THR A 538 -2.75 25.70 23.22
CA THR A 538 -2.14 24.67 24.09
C THR A 538 -0.84 25.19 24.72
N ASN A 539 -0.91 25.61 25.98
CA ASN A 539 0.15 26.29 26.77
C ASN A 539 1.47 25.48 27.01
N ARG A 540 2.13 24.93 25.98
CA ARG A 540 3.50 24.41 26.12
C ARG A 540 4.22 24.27 24.77
N PRO A 541 5.47 24.75 24.65
CA PRO A 541 6.35 24.38 23.55
C PRO A 541 6.44 22.86 23.38
N LEU A 542 6.44 22.39 22.13
CA LEU A 542 6.61 20.98 21.81
C LEU A 542 8.09 20.56 21.87
N MET A 543 9.01 21.53 21.76
CA MET A 543 10.45 21.36 21.93
C MET A 543 11.04 22.44 22.84
N GLU A 544 12.03 22.08 23.65
CA GLU A 544 12.83 23.06 24.38
C GLU A 544 13.74 23.81 23.42
N LYS A 545 14.00 25.09 23.70
CA LYS A 545 14.96 25.90 22.92
C LYS A 545 16.36 25.27 22.90
N GLU A 546 16.78 24.66 24.02
CA GLU A 546 18.04 23.92 24.14
C GLU A 546 18.16 22.75 23.15
N VAL A 547 17.05 22.32 22.52
CA VAL A 547 17.09 21.32 21.45
C VAL A 547 17.71 21.87 20.16
N VAL A 548 17.51 23.16 19.86
CA VAL A 548 18.13 23.81 18.70
C VAL A 548 19.63 23.83 18.85
N ASP A 549 20.14 24.15 20.05
CA ASP A 549 21.56 24.13 20.36
C ASP A 549 22.17 22.72 20.12
N VAL A 550 21.46 21.67 20.54
CA VAL A 550 21.88 20.27 20.31
C VAL A 550 21.89 19.93 18.81
N LEU A 551 20.89 20.38 18.05
CA LEU A 551 20.83 20.18 16.60
C LEU A 551 21.93 20.97 15.88
N GLU A 552 22.17 22.21 16.28
CA GLU A 552 23.20 23.09 15.73
C GLU A 552 24.59 22.51 15.97
N ASP A 553 24.90 22.11 17.21
CA ASP A 553 26.17 21.47 17.58
C ASP A 553 26.40 20.19 16.77
N TYR A 554 25.38 19.35 16.66
CA TYR A 554 25.44 18.12 15.87
C TYR A 554 25.69 18.41 14.38
N PHE A 555 24.99 19.37 13.79
CA PHE A 555 25.13 19.72 12.37
C PHE A 555 26.49 20.38 12.09
N ASN A 556 26.99 21.19 13.02
CA ASN A 556 28.30 21.82 12.96
C ASN A 556 29.44 20.79 13.08
N GLU A 557 29.29 19.78 13.93
CA GLU A 557 30.26 18.69 14.05
C GLU A 557 30.23 17.77 12.82
N MET A 558 29.04 17.33 12.43
CA MET A 558 28.85 16.35 11.35
C MET A 558 29.22 16.91 9.97
N PHE A 559 28.82 18.15 9.68
CA PHE A 559 29.02 18.80 8.38
C PHE A 559 30.03 19.95 8.45
N LYS A 560 31.03 19.83 9.32
CA LYS A 560 32.07 20.85 9.54
C LYS A 560 32.78 21.30 8.26
N ASN A 561 32.99 20.39 7.32
CA ASN A 561 33.73 20.62 6.08
C ASN A 561 32.86 20.48 4.83
N SER A 562 31.53 20.61 4.95
CA SER A 562 30.65 20.53 3.79
C SER A 562 30.66 21.85 3.02
N ASP A 563 30.82 21.78 1.69
CA ASP A 563 30.71 22.90 0.77
C ASP A 563 29.29 23.05 0.18
N ASP A 564 28.31 22.30 0.71
CA ASP A 564 26.92 22.33 0.25
C ASP A 564 26.21 23.61 0.71
N GLU A 565 25.62 24.35 -0.22
CA GLU A 565 24.91 25.61 0.05
C GLU A 565 23.71 25.40 0.99
N ARG A 566 23.04 24.24 0.93
CA ARG A 566 21.93 23.89 1.84
C ARG A 566 22.42 23.73 3.27
N VAL A 567 23.63 23.19 3.47
CA VAL A 567 24.22 23.04 4.81
C VAL A 567 24.47 24.40 5.44
N GLN A 568 24.90 25.39 4.66
CA GLN A 568 25.10 26.74 5.19
C GLN A 568 23.76 27.41 5.52
N ALA A 569 22.77 27.29 4.64
CA ALA A 569 21.42 27.79 4.91
C ALA A 569 20.81 27.19 6.20
N ILE A 570 20.94 25.87 6.42
CA ILE A 570 20.49 25.22 7.65
C ILE A 570 21.20 25.78 8.88
N LYS A 571 22.52 25.99 8.82
CA LYS A 571 23.29 26.55 9.95
C LYS A 571 22.86 27.97 10.27
N ASP A 572 22.66 28.78 9.23
CA ASP A 572 22.20 30.16 9.38
C ASP A 572 20.80 30.18 10.01
N SER A 573 19.87 29.36 9.52
CA SER A 573 18.51 29.25 10.08
C SER A 573 18.49 28.68 11.51
N LEU A 574 19.31 27.67 11.83
CA LEU A 574 19.41 27.14 13.20
C LEU A 574 19.91 28.20 14.17
N SER A 575 20.91 29.00 13.75
CA SER A 575 21.41 30.13 14.54
C SER A 575 20.36 31.22 14.72
N GLU A 576 19.59 31.55 13.67
CA GLU A 576 18.51 32.55 13.73
C GLU A 576 17.38 32.10 14.67
N VAL A 577 16.95 30.84 14.57
CA VAL A 577 15.92 30.23 15.44
C VAL A 577 16.41 30.14 16.89
N GLY A 578 17.69 29.82 17.10
CA GLY A 578 18.36 29.87 18.41
C GLY A 578 18.44 31.28 18.99
N ASP A 579 18.46 32.32 18.16
CA ASP A 579 18.51 33.73 18.57
C ASP A 579 17.12 34.36 18.80
N VAL A 580 16.01 33.69 18.46
CA VAL A 580 14.65 34.15 18.79
C VAL A 580 14.51 34.21 20.32
N ASN A 581 14.59 35.43 20.85
CA ASN A 581 14.71 35.86 22.25
C ASN A 581 16.13 35.86 22.86
N GLY A 582 16.90 36.89 22.47
CA GLY A 582 17.57 37.79 23.42
C GLY A 582 16.69 39.00 23.76
#